data_AF-A0A951F163-F1
#
_entry.id   AF-A0A951F163-F1
#
_cell.length_a   1.000
_cell.length_b   1.000
_cell.length_c   1.000
_cell.angle_alpha   90.00
_cell.angle_beta   90.00
_cell.angle_gamma   90.00
#
_symmetry.space_group_name_H-M   'P 1'
#
loop_
_entity.id
_entity.type
_entity.pdbx_description
1 polymer ?
#
loop_
_entity_poly.entity_id
_entity_poly.type
_entity_poly.pdbx_seq_one_letter_code
_entity_poly.pdbx_strand_id
1 'polypeptide(L)' 'MSEKSTTASAAAHGASTNIKQKDSIYEAEYLGSGTFKIVKPKRQDRKRRQSALKGTTRGSRK' A
#
# COMPACT_ATOMS: atom_id res chain seq x y z
N MET A 1 5.58 -35.06 0.84
CA MET A 1 6.51 -34.87 1.97
C MET A 1 7.82 -34.40 1.37
N SER A 2 8.35 -33.19 1.56
CA SER A 2 8.21 -32.20 2.62
C SER A 2 8.51 -30.81 2.04
N GLU A 3 7.79 -29.82 2.55
CA GLU A 3 7.73 -28.45 2.09
C GLU A 3 9.05 -27.69 2.31
N LYS A 4 9.40 -26.83 1.35
CA LYS A 4 10.55 -25.92 1.45
C LYS A 4 10.26 -24.85 2.49
N SER A 5 10.95 -24.89 3.63
CA SER A 5 10.94 -23.84 4.64
C SER A 5 11.71 -22.60 4.13
N THR A 6 11.01 -21.61 3.61
CA THR A 6 11.58 -20.26 3.43
C THR A 6 11.67 -19.59 4.79
N THR A 7 12.90 -19.47 5.29
CA THR A 7 13.29 -18.73 6.48
C THR A 7 12.74 -17.30 6.46
N ALA A 8 11.92 -16.96 7.46
CA ALA A 8 11.40 -15.62 7.68
C ALA A 8 12.53 -14.69 8.18
N SER A 9 13.28 -14.09 7.25
CA SER A 9 14.15 -12.96 7.57
C SER A 9 13.27 -11.77 7.95
N ALA A 10 13.48 -11.21 9.14
CA ALA A 10 12.78 -10.02 9.62
C ALA A 10 12.81 -8.93 8.54
N ALA A 11 11.65 -8.64 7.94
CA ALA A 11 11.54 -7.61 6.92
C ALA A 11 11.87 -6.26 7.55
N ALA A 12 12.94 -5.62 7.07
CA ALA A 12 13.31 -4.28 7.50
C ALA A 12 12.08 -3.36 7.43
N HIS A 13 11.81 -2.60 8.51
CA HIS A 13 10.74 -1.62 8.59
C HIS A 13 10.97 -0.53 7.52
N GLY A 14 10.48 -0.76 6.30
CA GLY A 14 10.73 0.11 5.15
C GLY A 14 10.72 -0.61 3.79
N ALA A 15 10.94 -1.92 3.76
CA ALA A 15 10.86 -2.71 2.53
C ALA A 15 9.41 -3.17 2.28
N SER A 16 8.48 -2.24 2.05
CA SER A 16 7.13 -2.62 1.61
C SER A 16 7.23 -3.17 0.19
N THR A 17 6.65 -4.34 -0.08
CA THR A 17 6.57 -4.92 -1.43
C THR A 17 5.86 -3.94 -2.36
N ASN A 18 6.50 -3.53 -3.46
CA ASN A 18 5.86 -2.70 -4.48
C ASN A 18 4.85 -3.55 -5.26
N ILE A 19 3.59 -3.52 -4.82
CA ILE A 19 2.50 -4.29 -5.41
C ILE A 19 2.03 -3.56 -6.66
N LYS A 20 2.17 -4.19 -7.83
CA LYS A 20 1.58 -3.69 -9.08
C LYS A 20 0.06 -3.68 -8.94
N GLN A 21 -0.53 -2.48 -8.97
CA GLN A 21 -1.97 -2.28 -8.83
C GLN A 21 -2.61 -2.32 -10.23
N LYS A 22 -3.76 -2.98 -10.36
CA LYS A 22 -4.56 -2.88 -11.59
C LYS A 22 -5.33 -1.57 -11.59
N ASP A 23 -5.55 -1.01 -12.78
CA ASP A 23 -6.24 0.26 -12.91
C ASP A 23 -7.72 0.12 -12.51
N SER A 24 -8.13 0.92 -11.53
CA SER A 24 -9.54 1.19 -11.16
C SER A 24 -10.34 0.12 -10.41
N ILE A 25 -9.73 -0.99 -9.97
CA ILE A 25 -10.45 -2.06 -9.25
C ILE A 25 -10.00 -2.14 -7.78
N TYR A 26 -10.98 -2.24 -6.86
CA TYR A 26 -10.71 -2.63 -5.48
C TYR A 26 -10.48 -4.14 -5.42
N GLU A 27 -9.35 -4.57 -4.88
CA GLU A 27 -9.03 -5.99 -4.70
C GLU A 27 -8.74 -6.28 -3.22
N ALA A 28 -9.18 -7.45 -2.76
CA ALA A 28 -8.86 -7.95 -1.43
C ALA A 28 -8.43 -9.42 -1.56
N GLU A 29 -7.25 -9.72 -1.05
CA GLU A 29 -6.67 -11.06 -1.02
C GLU A 29 -6.48 -11.48 0.45
N TYR A 30 -7.06 -12.60 0.87
CA TYR A 30 -6.90 -13.12 2.23
C TYR A 30 -5.60 -13.92 2.33
N LEU A 31 -4.70 -13.53 3.24
CA LEU A 31 -3.38 -14.14 3.41
C LEU A 31 -3.33 -15.14 4.59
N GLY A 32 -4.45 -15.32 5.32
CA GLY A 32 -4.52 -16.15 6.52
C GLY A 32 -4.41 -15.35 7.83
N SER A 33 -4.76 -16.00 8.95
CA SER A 33 -4.68 -15.41 10.31
C SER A 33 -5.42 -14.07 10.47
N GLY A 34 -6.55 -13.88 9.79
CA GLY A 34 -7.30 -12.61 9.82
C GLY A 34 -6.62 -11.46 9.06
N THR A 35 -5.54 -11.72 8.32
CA THR A 35 -4.78 -10.72 7.58
C THR A 35 -5.26 -10.61 6.14
N PHE A 36 -5.60 -9.40 5.70
CA PHE A 36 -6.04 -9.10 4.35
C PHE A 36 -5.05 -8.16 3.65
N LYS A 37 -4.79 -8.42 2.38
CA LYS A 37 -4.10 -7.52 1.47
C LYS A 37 -5.12 -6.78 0.64
N ILE A 38 -5.35 -5.52 1.00
CA ILE A 38 -6.35 -4.65 0.36
C ILE A 38 -5.61 -3.73 -0.61
N VAL A 39 -5.91 -3.87 -1.90
CA VAL A 39 -5.38 -2.98 -2.95
C VAL A 39 -6.47 -2.01 -3.36
N LYS A 40 -6.22 -0.73 -3.09
CA LYS A 40 -7.09 0.38 -3.51
C LYS A 40 -6.49 1.04 -4.76
N PRO A 41 -7.31 1.36 -5.78
CA PRO A 41 -6.84 2.11 -6.94
C PRO A 41 -6.20 3.43 -6.54
N LYS A 42 -5.03 3.71 -7.12
CA LYS A 42 -4.36 5.00 -6.93
C LYS A 42 -5.22 6.11 -7.52
N ARG A 43 -5.34 7.24 -6.81
CA ARG A 43 -6.04 8.42 -7.34
C ARG A 43 -5.35 8.92 -8.60
N GLN A 44 -6.14 9.34 -9.59
CA GLN A 44 -5.68 10.09 -10.77
C GLN A 44 -4.73 11.24 -10.36
N ASP A 45 -3.63 11.44 -11.10
CA ASP A 45 -2.56 12.36 -10.72
C ASP A 45 -3.06 13.80 -10.55
N ARG A 46 -3.98 14.24 -11.41
CA ARG A 46 -4.65 15.55 -11.31
C ARG A 46 -5.35 15.75 -9.95
N LYS A 47 -6.05 14.73 -9.46
CA LYS A 47 -6.77 14.77 -8.18
C LYS A 47 -5.80 14.71 -7.00
N ARG A 48 -4.71 13.94 -7.12
CA ARG A 48 -3.63 13.90 -6.12
C ARG A 48 -2.96 15.27 -5.97
N ARG A 49 -2.64 15.94 -7.09
CA ARG A 49 -2.10 17.30 -7.10
C ARG A 49 -3.07 18.29 -6.46
N GLN A 50 -4.35 18.23 -6.81
CA GLN A 50 -5.37 19.11 -6.23
C GLN A 50 -5.47 18.95 -4.71
N SER A 51 -5.42 17.72 -4.18
CA SER A 51 -5.43 17.52 -2.72
C SER A 51 -4.17 18.06 -2.03
N ALA A 52 -3.00 17.94 -2.66
CA ALA A 52 -1.76 18.49 -2.12
C ALA A 52 -1.76 20.02 -2.08
N LEU A 53 -2.39 20.67 -3.08
CA LEU A 53 -2.49 22.12 -3.15
C LEU A 53 -3.58 22.72 -2.25
N LYS A 54 -4.70 21.99 -2.07
CA LYS A 54 -5.84 22.47 -1.27
C LYS A 54 -5.72 22.18 0.22
N GLY A 55 -4.89 21.22 0.61
CA GLY A 55 -4.63 20.92 2.01
C GLY A 55 -3.71 21.99 2.60
N THR A 56 -4.10 22.58 3.73
CA THR A 56 -3.14 23.33 4.55
C THR A 56 -2.10 22.34 5.07
N THR A 57 -0.82 22.51 4.71
CA THR A 57 0.23 21.71 5.32
C THR A 57 0.31 22.13 6.79
N ARG A 58 0.11 21.20 7.73
CA ARG A 58 0.24 21.48 9.17
C ARG A 58 1.65 22.04 9.42
N GLY A 59 1.74 23.22 10.05
CA GLY A 59 3.02 23.93 10.28
C GLY A 59 3.46 24.91 9.18
N SER A 60 2.66 25.08 8.10
CA SER A 60 2.94 26.10 7.06
C SER A 60 2.51 27.52 7.43
N ARG A 61 1.68 27.67 8.47
CA ARG A 61 1.35 28.97 9.05
C ARG A 61 2.43 29.29 10.07
N LYS A 62 3.23 30.33 9.81
CA LYS A 62 4.09 30.95 10.81
C LYS A 62 3.23 31.56 11.92
#